data_AF-A0A1F8UZJ2-F1
#
_entry.id   AF-A0A1F8UZJ2-F1
#
_cell.length_a   1.000
_cell.length_b   1.000
_cell.length_c   1.000
_cell.angle_alpha   90.00
_cell.angle_beta   90.00
_cell.angle_gamma   90.00
#
_symmetry.space_group_name_H-M   'P 1'
#
loop_
_entity.id
_entity.type
_entity.pdbx_description
1 polymer ?
#
loop_
_entity_poly.entity_id
_entity_poly.type
_entity_poly.pdbx_seq_one_letter_code
_entity_poly.pdbx_strand_id
1 'polypeptide(L)' 'MIEDETRYTKDYTLVNMALILGKQFKYVFDFGYEWAFQFKVLRILDEPIDSPTVVRNKE' A
#
# COMPACT_ATOMS: atom_id res chain seq x y z
N MET A 1 -15.50 26.70 -3.36
CA MET A 1 -14.11 26.39 -3.74
C MET A 1 -13.70 25.25 -2.82
N ILE A 2 -13.72 24.01 -3.31
CA ILE A 2 -13.13 22.91 -2.55
C ILE A 2 -11.63 23.10 -2.74
N GLU A 3 -10.91 23.45 -1.68
CA GLU A 3 -9.46 23.38 -1.69
C GLU A 3 -9.10 21.93 -2.02
N ASP A 4 -8.64 21.69 -3.23
CA ASP A 4 -7.91 20.47 -3.55
C ASP A 4 -6.61 20.52 -2.75
N GLU A 5 -6.69 20.12 -1.48
CA GLU A 5 -5.51 19.78 -0.70
C GLU A 5 -4.72 18.77 -1.54
N THR A 6 -3.59 19.20 -2.07
CA THR A 6 -2.75 18.34 -2.88
C THR A 6 -2.18 17.26 -1.97
N ARG A 7 -2.79 16.08 -1.99
CA ARG A 7 -2.38 14.92 -1.19
C ARG A 7 -1.30 14.16 -1.94
N TYR A 8 -0.13 13.99 -1.34
CA TYR A 8 0.92 13.15 -1.90
C TYR A 8 0.93 11.78 -1.23
N THR A 9 1.12 10.71 -2.01
CA THR A 9 1.22 9.34 -1.47
C THR A 9 2.34 9.17 -0.45
N LYS A 10 3.43 9.96 -0.56
CA LYS A 10 4.53 10.00 0.42
C LYS A 10 4.10 10.46 1.82
N ASP A 11 2.98 11.17 1.94
CA ASP A 11 2.47 11.68 3.21
C ASP A 11 1.65 10.61 3.96
N TYR A 12 1.39 9.46 3.32
CA TYR A 12 0.63 8.35 3.88
C TYR A 12 1.50 7.09 3.92
N THR A 13 1.98 6.73 5.12
CA THR A 13 2.73 5.49 5.30
C THR A 13 1.80 4.30 5.55
N LEU A 14 2.28 3.09 5.31
CA LEU A 14 1.55 1.87 5.64
C LEU A 14 1.22 1.77 7.15
N VAL A 15 2.05 2.35 8.02
CA VAL A 15 1.79 2.42 9.47
C VAL A 15 0.53 3.23 9.76
N ASN A 16 0.28 4.31 9.01
CA ASN A 16 -0.93 5.11 9.15
C ASN A 16 -2.20 4.35 8.74
N MET A 17 -2.08 3.25 7.98
CA MET A 17 -3.22 2.48 7.49
C MET A 17 -3.72 1.39 8.45
N ALA A 18 -3.20 1.30 9.69
CA ALA A 18 -3.59 0.30 10.69
C ALA A 18 -3.72 -1.11 10.07
N LEU A 19 -2.61 -1.58 9.49
CA LEU A 19 -2.55 -2.88 8.82
C LEU A 19 -2.69 -4.01 9.84
N ILE A 20 -3.67 -4.88 9.62
CA ILE A 20 -3.90 -6.09 10.41
C ILE A 20 -3.90 -7.31 9.49
N LEU A 21 -3.59 -8.48 10.04
CA LEU A 21 -3.62 -9.74 9.28
C LEU A 21 -4.96 -9.92 8.56
N GLY A 22 -4.89 -10.24 7.27
CA GLY A 22 -6.07 -10.47 6.43
C GLY A 22 -6.73 -9.20 5.88
N LYS A 23 -6.34 -8.00 6.34
CA LYS A 23 -6.85 -6.73 5.80
C LYS A 23 -6.57 -6.65 4.30
N GLN A 24 -7.58 -6.23 3.54
CA GLN A 24 -7.49 -6.00 2.11
C GLN A 24 -7.62 -4.52 1.82
N PHE A 25 -6.83 -4.03 0.87
CA PHE A 25 -6.93 -2.66 0.38
C PHE A 25 -6.56 -2.61 -1.10
N LYS A 26 -7.08 -1.59 -1.79
CA LYS A 26 -6.74 -1.32 -3.19
C LYS A 26 -5.78 -0.14 -3.25
N TYR A 27 -4.74 -0.26 -4.06
CA TYR A 27 -3.96 0.89 -4.49
C TYR A 27 -4.43 1.25 -5.90
N VAL A 28 -4.94 2.46 -6.04
CA VAL A 28 -5.35 3.02 -7.32
C VAL A 28 -4.21 3.91 -7.79
N PHE A 29 -3.69 3.63 -8.98
CA PHE A 29 -2.64 4.41 -9.60
C PHE A 29 -3.15 4.90 -10.94
N ASP A 30 -3.31 6.22 -11.10
CA ASP A 30 -3.95 6.82 -12.27
C ASP A 30 -2.95 7.59 -13.13
N PHE A 31 -2.74 7.09 -14.36
CA PHE A 31 -2.13 7.81 -15.48
C PHE A 31 -3.01 7.63 -16.74
N GLY A 32 -4.33 7.79 -16.60
CA GLY A 32 -5.29 7.71 -17.71
C GLY A 32 -5.83 6.31 -18.02
N TYR A 33 -5.39 5.30 -17.28
CA TYR A 33 -5.97 3.95 -17.26
C TYR A 33 -6.19 3.52 -15.81
N GLU A 34 -7.34 2.91 -15.52
CA GLU A 34 -7.66 2.42 -14.16
C GLU A 34 -6.87 1.13 -13.87
N TRP A 35 -5.67 1.27 -13.33
CA TRP A 35 -4.91 0.14 -12.81
C TRP A 35 -5.24 -0.04 -11.34
N ALA A 36 -5.90 -1.16 -11.01
CA ALA A 36 -6.26 -1.52 -9.64
C ALA A 36 -5.38 -2.67 -9.15
N PHE A 37 -4.59 -2.42 -8.12
CA PHE A 37 -3.81 -3.45 -7.43
C PHE A 37 -4.52 -3.84 -6.14
N GLN A 38 -4.78 -5.13 -5.95
CA GLN A 38 -5.34 -5.66 -4.71
C GLN A 38 -4.22 -6.18 -3.80
N PHE A 39 -4.16 -5.64 -2.59
CA PHE A 39 -3.23 -6.08 -1.56
C PHE A 39 -3.97 -6.79 -0.44
N LYS A 40 -3.31 -7.78 0.16
CA LYS A 40 -3.74 -8.46 1.38
C LYS A 40 -2.55 -8.61 2.31
N VAL A 41 -2.71 -8.20 3.56
CA VAL A 41 -1.70 -8.44 4.60
C VAL A 41 -1.70 -9.94 4.92
N LEU A 42 -0.62 -10.64 4.54
CA LEU A 42 -0.51 -12.09 4.73
C LEU A 42 0.14 -12.48 6.06
N ARG A 43 1.03 -11.64 6.58
CA ARG A 43 1.71 -11.82 7.87
C ARG A 43 2.22 -10.48 8.38
N ILE A 44 2.35 -10.36 9.70
CA ILE A 44 3.05 -9.27 10.38
C ILE A 44 4.22 -9.93 11.12
N LEU A 45 5.41 -9.36 11.00
CA LEU A 45 6.62 -9.82 11.66
C LEU A 45 7.10 -8.70 12.59
N ASP A 46 7.56 -9.06 13.79
CA ASP A 46 8.13 -8.09 14.73
C ASP A 46 9.58 -7.71 14.36
N GLU A 47 10.21 -8.52 13.51
CA GLU A 47 11.57 -8.29 13.05
C GLU A 47 11.63 -7.07 12.11
N PRO A 48 12.54 -6.11 12.36
CA PRO A 48 12.74 -5.00 11.44
C PRO A 48 13.32 -5.52 10.12
N ILE A 49 12.92 -4.89 9.02
CA ILE A 49 13.40 -5.21 7.67
C ILE A 49 14.06 -3.96 7.11
N ASP A 50 15.32 -4.08 6.71
CA ASP A 50 16.11 -2.94 6.20
C ASP A 50 15.58 -2.43 4.85
N SER A 51 15.06 -3.34 4.02
CA SER A 51 14.50 -2.98 2.70
C SER A 51 13.41 -3.96 2.24
N PRO A 52 12.47 -3.50 1.39
CA PRO A 52 11.46 -4.36 0.81
C PRO A 52 12.07 -5.52 0.03
N THR A 53 11.59 -6.74 0.27
CA THR A 53 12.11 -7.96 -0.37
C THR A 53 10.97 -8.78 -1.00
N VAL A 54 11.19 -9.27 -2.22
CA VAL A 54 10.25 -10.18 -2.89
C VAL A 54 10.45 -11.58 -2.32
N VAL A 55 9.49 -12.04 -1.52
CA VAL A 55 9.55 -13.37 -0.87
C VAL A 55 9.04 -14.51 -1.77
N ARG A 56 8.20 -14.19 -2.75
CA ARG A 56 7.66 -15.14 -3.73
C ARG A 56 7.20 -14.38 -4.96
N ASN A 57 7.60 -14.86 -6.13
CA ASN A 57 7.04 -14.43 -7.40
C ASN A 57 6.41 -15.64 -8.11
N LYS A 58 5.39 -15.41 -8.93
CA LYS A 58 4.95 -16.40 -9.92
C LYS A 58 5.56 -15.98 -11.25
N GLU A 59 6.44 -16.82 -11.78
CA GLU A 59 6.88 -16.71 -13.18
C GLU A 59 5.72 -16.96 -14.14
#